data_AF-A0A938BV56-F1
#
_entry.id   AF-A0A938BV56-F1
#
_cell.length_a   1.000
_cell.length_b   1.000
_cell.length_c   1.000
_cell.angle_alpha   90.00
_cell.angle_beta   90.00
_cell.angle_gamma   90.00
#
_symmetry.space_group_name_H-M   'P 1'
#
loop_
_entity.id
_entity.type
_entity.pdbx_description
1 polymer ?
#
loop_
_entity_poly.entity_id
_entity_poly.type
_entity_poly.pdbx_seq_one_letter_code
_entity_poly.pdbx_strand_id
1 'polypeptide(L)'
;MKQVKAGVAALVIGSVAVFSGMAHAGKTLDAVKQRGQLICGVSTGLPGFSQADSQGNWAGLDVDVCKAVAAAVLGDASKVKFVPLTAQQRFAALQAGEVDVLSRNTTWTLTRDASLGMLFTGVTYYDGQGFMIPSKTKVNSAKGLKGATVCVQSGTTTEKNLTDFSKSNNLNLKPVVFEKLEAANAAYFAGRCQAYTTDASGLAGIRAKEAKNPEEHKILPDLISKEPLGPSVRRGDEEFFTIVKWTFNALLEAEEYGVTQANVDQMKSSTEPPIQRLLGTSEDMGKLLGLDKEWAARAVKAVGNYGEMFDRNVGEKSSIKLPRGLNNLWSKGGLQYAPPLR
;
A
#
# COMPACT_ATOMS: atom_id res chain seq x y z
N MET A 1 5.29 66.45 -51.86
CA MET A 1 4.30 66.73 -50.79
C MET A 1 3.78 65.40 -50.26
N LYS A 2 3.81 65.24 -48.93
CA LYS A 2 3.33 64.07 -48.16
C LYS A 2 1.84 63.81 -48.38
N GLN A 3 1.40 62.55 -48.25
CA GLN A 3 0.21 61.99 -47.55
C GLN A 3 -0.01 60.54 -48.07
N VAL A 4 0.49 59.46 -47.44
CA VAL A 4 -0.06 58.68 -46.30
C VAL A 4 -1.55 58.32 -46.41
N LYS A 5 -1.85 57.01 -46.52
CA LYS A 5 -2.98 56.22 -45.93
C LYS A 5 -3.05 54.86 -46.65
N ALA A 6 -3.33 53.71 -46.06
CA ALA A 6 -3.30 53.19 -44.69
C ALA A 6 -3.39 51.66 -44.86
N GLY A 7 -2.44 50.90 -44.31
CA GLY A 7 -2.44 49.43 -44.36
C GLY A 7 -3.46 48.86 -43.39
N VAL A 8 -4.33 47.98 -43.87
CA VAL A 8 -5.26 47.20 -43.04
C VAL A 8 -4.45 46.08 -42.37
N ALA A 9 -4.15 46.26 -41.08
CA ALA A 9 -3.65 45.20 -40.22
C ALA A 9 -4.84 44.35 -39.74
N ALA A 10 -4.95 43.12 -40.24
CA ALA A 10 -5.90 42.14 -39.74
C ALA A 10 -5.40 41.63 -38.36
N LEU A 11 -6.05 42.09 -37.29
CA LEU A 11 -5.89 41.52 -35.95
C LEU A 11 -6.61 40.16 -35.93
N VAL A 12 -5.86 39.07 -36.06
CA VAL A 12 -6.35 37.73 -35.72
C VAL A 12 -6.28 37.61 -34.20
N ILE A 13 -7.38 37.90 -33.52
CA ILE A 13 -7.56 37.54 -32.11
C ILE A 13 -7.74 36.03 -32.06
N GLY A 14 -6.63 35.31 -31.86
CA GLY A 14 -6.65 33.89 -31.57
C GLY A 14 -7.30 33.68 -30.20
N SER A 15 -8.56 33.27 -30.20
CA SER A 15 -9.25 32.75 -29.02
C SER A 15 -8.54 31.47 -28.57
N VAL A 16 -7.65 31.60 -27.57
CA VAL A 16 -7.15 30.46 -26.80
C VAL A 16 -8.33 29.95 -25.99
N ALA A 17 -9.06 28.99 -26.56
CA ALA A 17 -9.96 28.16 -25.80
C ALA A 17 -9.09 27.33 -24.83
N VAL A 18 -9.00 27.79 -23.58
CA VAL A 18 -8.54 26.96 -22.48
C VAL A 18 -9.57 25.84 -22.39
N PHE A 19 -9.27 24.68 -22.99
CA PHE A 19 -9.98 23.46 -22.69
C PHE A 19 -9.70 23.13 -21.22
N SER A 20 -10.53 23.66 -20.34
CA SER A 20 -10.72 23.12 -19.00
C SER A 20 -11.29 21.73 -19.22
N GLY A 21 -10.44 20.72 -19.35
CA GLY A 21 -10.88 19.34 -19.33
C GLY A 21 -11.65 19.16 -18.04
N MET A 22 -12.98 18.99 -18.13
CA MET A 22 -13.74 18.55 -16.97
C MET A 22 -13.12 17.21 -16.58
N ALA A 23 -12.54 17.13 -15.39
CA ALA A 23 -12.18 15.85 -14.81
C ALA A 23 -13.47 15.04 -14.73
N HIS A 24 -13.67 14.09 -15.64
CA HIS A 24 -14.77 13.16 -15.54
C HIS A 24 -14.50 12.31 -14.31
N ALA A 25 -15.44 12.27 -13.36
CA ALA A 25 -15.36 11.29 -12.30
C ALA A 25 -15.32 9.89 -12.94
N GLY A 26 -14.31 9.07 -12.59
CA GLY A 26 -14.20 7.69 -13.08
C GLY A 26 -15.37 6.83 -12.58
N LYS A 27 -15.69 5.76 -13.30
CA LYS A 27 -16.84 4.88 -12.99
C LYS A 27 -16.79 4.34 -11.56
N THR A 28 -15.60 4.00 -11.06
CA THR A 28 -15.42 3.50 -9.70
C THR A 28 -15.65 4.60 -8.67
N LEU A 29 -15.21 5.84 -8.93
CA LEU A 29 -15.49 6.98 -8.05
C LEU A 29 -16.99 7.22 -7.91
N ASP A 30 -17.72 7.22 -9.02
CA ASP A 30 -19.18 7.40 -9.03
C ASP A 30 -19.88 6.27 -8.28
N ALA A 31 -19.48 5.01 -8.52
CA ALA A 31 -20.05 3.87 -7.82
C ALA A 31 -19.80 3.93 -6.30
N VAL A 32 -18.60 4.34 -5.87
CA VAL A 32 -18.23 4.51 -4.46
C VAL A 32 -19.06 5.63 -3.82
N LYS A 33 -19.20 6.78 -4.48
CA LYS A 33 -20.03 7.92 -4.02
C LYS A 33 -21.50 7.56 -3.94
N GLN A 34 -22.06 6.94 -4.98
CA GLN A 34 -23.46 6.52 -5.04
C GLN A 34 -23.80 5.50 -3.95
N ARG A 35 -22.91 4.53 -3.72
CA ARG A 35 -23.06 3.53 -2.66
C ARG A 35 -22.77 4.09 -1.27
N GLY A 36 -22.02 5.20 -1.18
CA GLY A 36 -21.59 5.79 0.08
C GLY A 36 -20.59 4.94 0.86
N GLN A 37 -19.88 4.01 0.20
CA GLN A 37 -18.91 3.12 0.84
C GLN A 37 -17.86 2.61 -0.15
N LEU A 38 -16.58 2.71 0.25
CA LEU A 38 -15.45 2.06 -0.42
C LEU A 38 -15.40 0.57 -0.05
N ILE A 39 -15.36 -0.33 -1.02
CA ILE A 39 -15.16 -1.75 -0.79
C ILE A 39 -13.67 -2.06 -0.97
N CYS A 40 -12.98 -2.38 0.12
CA CYS A 40 -11.55 -2.63 0.14
C CYS A 40 -11.25 -4.12 0.33
N GLY A 41 -10.55 -4.73 -0.63
CA GLY A 41 -9.99 -6.06 -0.48
C GLY A 41 -8.75 -6.04 0.39
N VAL A 42 -8.73 -6.82 1.47
CA VAL A 42 -7.64 -6.90 2.46
C VAL A 42 -7.23 -8.37 2.70
N SER A 43 -6.18 -8.62 3.49
CA SER A 43 -5.81 -10.00 3.84
C SER A 43 -6.81 -10.63 4.80
N THR A 44 -6.78 -11.95 4.96
CA THR A 44 -7.65 -12.65 5.93
C THR A 44 -7.26 -12.43 7.39
N GLY A 45 -6.06 -11.90 7.65
CA GLY A 45 -5.54 -11.73 9.00
C GLY A 45 -4.02 -11.76 9.06
N LEU A 46 -3.36 -10.75 8.47
CA LEU A 46 -1.92 -10.55 8.60
C LEU A 46 -1.66 -9.42 9.62
N PRO A 47 -1.14 -9.74 10.82
CA PRO A 47 -0.84 -8.75 11.85
C PRO A 47 0.05 -7.62 11.34
N GLY A 48 -0.31 -6.38 11.66
CA GLY A 48 0.36 -5.16 11.22
C GLY A 48 -0.05 -4.67 9.82
N PHE A 49 -0.63 -5.52 8.97
CA PHE A 49 -1.03 -5.15 7.61
C PHE A 49 -2.55 -5.07 7.48
N SER A 50 -3.26 -6.14 7.80
CA SER A 50 -4.72 -6.16 7.83
C SER A 50 -5.22 -7.29 8.71
N GLN A 51 -5.80 -6.93 9.86
CA GLN A 51 -6.31 -7.87 10.86
C GLN A 51 -7.61 -7.35 11.45
N ALA A 52 -8.63 -8.20 11.49
CA ALA A 52 -9.84 -7.96 12.27
C ALA A 52 -9.63 -8.42 13.73
N ASP A 53 -10.15 -7.64 14.68
CA ASP A 53 -10.34 -8.10 16.05
C ASP A 53 -11.59 -8.98 16.20
N SER A 54 -11.89 -9.42 17.42
CA SER A 54 -13.06 -10.26 17.72
C SER A 54 -14.41 -9.55 17.52
N GLN A 55 -14.42 -8.21 17.44
CA GLN A 55 -15.60 -7.39 17.19
C GLN A 55 -15.74 -7.05 15.69
N GLY A 56 -14.79 -7.49 14.85
CA GLY A 56 -14.77 -7.20 13.42
C GLY A 56 -14.16 -5.83 13.07
N ASN A 57 -13.52 -5.14 14.03
CA ASN A 57 -12.82 -3.90 13.74
C ASN A 57 -11.49 -4.21 13.04
N TRP A 58 -11.28 -3.59 11.89
CA TRP A 58 -10.06 -3.78 11.10
C TRP A 58 -8.99 -2.75 11.46
N ALA A 59 -7.75 -3.23 11.59
CA ALA A 59 -6.54 -2.43 11.78
C ALA A 59 -5.36 -2.98 10.96
N GLY A 60 -4.36 -2.12 10.71
CA GLY A 60 -3.16 -2.46 9.95
C GLY A 60 -2.83 -1.42 8.87
N LEU A 61 -1.61 -1.48 8.34
CA LEU A 61 -1.11 -0.54 7.34
C LEU A 61 -1.98 -0.52 6.06
N ASP A 62 -2.36 -1.70 5.55
CA ASP A 62 -3.21 -1.81 4.37
C ASP A 62 -4.65 -1.30 4.65
N VAL A 63 -5.13 -1.52 5.87
CA VAL A 63 -6.44 -1.04 6.34
C VAL A 63 -6.46 0.49 6.40
N ASP A 64 -5.38 1.10 6.87
CA ASP A 64 -5.27 2.55 6.96
C ASP A 64 -5.21 3.21 5.57
N VAL A 65 -4.62 2.55 4.58
CA VAL A 65 -4.72 3.00 3.18
C VAL A 65 -6.18 3.02 2.72
N CYS A 66 -6.97 1.96 3.00
CA CYS A 66 -8.40 1.96 2.66
C CYS A 66 -9.16 3.10 3.36
N LYS A 67 -8.89 3.32 4.66
CA LYS A 67 -9.51 4.37 5.47
C LYS A 67 -9.14 5.77 4.96
N ALA A 68 -7.89 5.98 4.54
CA ALA A 68 -7.44 7.22 3.92
C ALA A 68 -8.19 7.52 2.63
N VAL A 69 -8.35 6.52 1.76
CA VAL A 69 -9.09 6.67 0.49
C VAL A 69 -10.56 6.97 0.76
N ALA A 70 -11.20 6.29 1.71
CA ALA A 70 -12.57 6.59 2.10
C ALA A 70 -12.72 8.01 2.68
N ALA A 71 -11.79 8.47 3.51
CA ALA A 71 -11.80 9.83 4.03
C ALA A 71 -11.61 10.88 2.93
N ALA A 72 -10.73 10.62 1.95
CA ALA A 72 -10.53 11.50 0.80
C ALA A 72 -11.79 11.61 -0.06
N VAL A 73 -12.39 10.46 -0.40
CA VAL A 73 -13.50 10.35 -1.36
C VAL A 73 -14.88 10.65 -0.77
N LEU A 74 -15.14 10.14 0.45
CA LEU A 74 -16.46 10.16 1.10
C LEU A 74 -16.51 11.08 2.32
N GLY A 75 -15.37 11.65 2.73
CA GLY A 75 -15.27 12.52 3.89
C GLY A 75 -15.26 11.79 5.24
N ASP A 76 -15.32 10.45 5.25
CA ASP A 76 -15.45 9.64 6.46
C ASP A 76 -14.68 8.31 6.31
N ALA A 77 -13.71 8.11 7.20
CA ALA A 77 -12.83 6.94 7.22
C ALA A 77 -13.55 5.64 7.60
N SER A 78 -14.72 5.73 8.24
CA SER A 78 -15.55 4.58 8.61
C SER A 78 -16.36 4.03 7.43
N LYS A 79 -16.44 4.76 6.31
CA LYS A 79 -17.16 4.35 5.09
C LYS A 79 -16.34 3.37 4.24
N VAL A 80 -15.85 2.32 4.89
CA VAL A 80 -15.16 1.20 4.26
C VAL A 80 -15.88 -0.11 4.58
N LYS A 81 -16.08 -0.95 3.58
CA LYS A 81 -16.37 -2.37 3.74
C LYS A 81 -15.13 -3.17 3.42
N PHE A 82 -14.64 -3.91 4.40
CA PHE A 82 -13.49 -4.78 4.22
C PHE A 82 -13.93 -6.15 3.71
N VAL A 83 -13.26 -6.65 2.68
CA VAL A 83 -13.46 -7.99 2.13
C VAL A 83 -12.16 -8.78 2.34
N PRO A 84 -12.14 -9.76 3.27
CA PRO A 84 -10.97 -10.58 3.51
C PRO A 84 -10.75 -11.56 2.36
N LEU A 85 -9.57 -11.51 1.74
CA LEU A 85 -9.23 -12.28 0.54
C LEU A 85 -7.97 -13.12 0.75
N THR A 86 -8.05 -14.41 0.40
CA THR A 86 -6.87 -15.28 0.35
C THR A 86 -5.92 -14.82 -0.76
N ALA A 87 -4.69 -15.34 -0.74
CA ALA A 87 -3.70 -15.03 -1.78
C ALA A 87 -4.17 -15.44 -3.19
N GLN A 88 -5.01 -16.47 -3.29
CA GLN A 88 -5.55 -16.95 -4.56
C GLN A 88 -6.73 -16.10 -5.05
N GLN A 89 -7.63 -15.70 -4.15
CA GLN A 89 -8.89 -15.01 -4.51
C GLN A 89 -8.70 -13.53 -4.85
N ARG A 90 -7.67 -12.88 -4.28
CA ARG A 90 -7.55 -11.41 -4.28
C ARG A 90 -7.61 -10.73 -5.65
N PHE A 91 -7.02 -11.34 -6.68
CA PHE A 91 -6.99 -10.73 -8.02
C PHE A 91 -8.33 -10.89 -8.74
N ALA A 92 -8.94 -12.08 -8.65
CA ALA A 92 -10.25 -12.34 -9.24
C ALA A 92 -11.33 -11.42 -8.65
N ALA A 93 -11.31 -11.21 -7.32
CA ALA A 93 -12.23 -10.28 -6.65
C ALA A 93 -12.11 -8.85 -7.18
N LEU A 94 -10.87 -8.34 -7.37
CA LEU A 94 -10.67 -6.99 -7.91
C LEU A 94 -11.09 -6.91 -9.39
N GLN A 95 -10.76 -7.92 -10.19
CA GLN A 95 -11.14 -8.02 -11.62
C GLN A 95 -12.65 -8.07 -11.80
N ALA A 96 -13.35 -8.83 -10.97
CA ALA A 96 -14.81 -8.98 -11.00
C ALA A 96 -15.57 -7.76 -10.49
N GLY A 97 -14.87 -6.77 -9.92
CA GLY A 97 -15.50 -5.59 -9.32
C GLY A 97 -16.13 -5.85 -7.94
N GLU A 98 -15.82 -6.97 -7.31
CA GLU A 98 -16.28 -7.27 -5.94
C GLU A 98 -15.65 -6.32 -4.92
N VAL A 99 -14.44 -5.84 -5.19
CA VAL A 99 -13.76 -4.78 -4.42
C VAL A 99 -13.36 -3.64 -5.35
N ASP A 100 -13.36 -2.40 -4.84
CA ASP A 100 -12.97 -1.21 -5.60
C ASP A 100 -11.44 -1.06 -5.67
N VAL A 101 -10.77 -1.39 -4.56
CA VAL A 101 -9.32 -1.34 -4.39
C VAL A 101 -8.86 -2.58 -3.63
N LEU A 102 -7.73 -3.16 -4.03
CA LEU A 102 -7.04 -4.21 -3.30
C LEU A 102 -5.88 -3.56 -2.54
N SER A 103 -6.09 -3.24 -1.27
CA SER A 103 -5.03 -2.82 -0.34
C SER A 103 -4.70 -3.99 0.55
N ARG A 104 -3.66 -4.72 0.17
CA ARG A 104 -3.25 -5.98 0.79
C ARG A 104 -1.77 -6.14 0.50
N ASN A 105 -0.98 -6.72 1.40
CA ASN A 105 0.42 -7.14 1.20
C ASN A 105 0.63 -7.92 -0.13
N THR A 106 0.77 -7.18 -1.23
CA THR A 106 0.69 -7.69 -2.60
C THR A 106 1.80 -7.03 -3.39
N THR A 107 2.76 -7.84 -3.79
CA THR A 107 3.91 -7.39 -4.57
C THR A 107 3.52 -6.87 -5.95
N TRP A 108 4.06 -5.73 -6.32
CA TRP A 108 4.07 -5.28 -7.70
C TRP A 108 5.05 -6.12 -8.52
N THR A 109 4.53 -6.88 -9.48
CA THR A 109 5.34 -7.62 -10.46
C THR A 109 4.85 -7.33 -11.87
N LEU A 110 5.75 -7.52 -12.85
CA LEU A 110 5.41 -7.35 -14.28
C LEU A 110 4.20 -8.19 -14.68
N THR A 111 4.12 -9.46 -14.25
CA THR A 111 2.99 -10.33 -14.64
C THR A 111 1.68 -9.86 -14.03
N ARG A 112 1.68 -9.36 -12.79
CA ARG A 112 0.46 -8.84 -12.15
C ARG A 112 -0.03 -7.57 -12.86
N ASP A 113 0.89 -6.68 -13.19
CA ASP A 113 0.60 -5.40 -13.87
C ASP A 113 0.19 -5.60 -15.33
N ALA A 114 0.98 -6.36 -16.10
CA ALA A 114 0.79 -6.51 -17.54
C ALA A 114 -0.27 -7.55 -17.93
N SER A 115 -0.53 -8.56 -17.10
CA SER A 115 -1.37 -9.71 -17.50
C SER A 115 -2.63 -9.93 -16.66
N LEU A 116 -2.69 -9.40 -15.43
CA LEU A 116 -3.88 -9.55 -14.58
C LEU A 116 -4.80 -8.31 -14.61
N GLY A 117 -4.48 -7.29 -15.42
CA GLY A 117 -5.31 -6.08 -15.52
C GLY A 117 -5.31 -5.22 -14.25
N MET A 118 -4.23 -5.31 -13.46
CA MET A 118 -4.04 -4.54 -12.23
C MET A 118 -3.20 -3.31 -12.51
N LEU A 119 -3.55 -2.18 -11.90
CA LEU A 119 -2.71 -0.98 -11.85
C LEU A 119 -2.30 -0.75 -10.39
N PHE A 120 -1.00 -0.82 -10.10
CA PHE A 120 -0.46 -0.57 -8.76
C PHE A 120 -0.32 0.93 -8.52
N THR A 121 -0.96 1.44 -7.47
CA THR A 121 -1.11 2.88 -7.24
C THR A 121 0.04 3.49 -6.44
N GLY A 122 0.96 2.68 -5.94
CA GLY A 122 2.13 3.10 -5.16
C GLY A 122 2.71 1.93 -4.37
N VAL A 123 3.90 2.12 -3.78
CA VAL A 123 4.51 1.12 -2.89
C VAL A 123 4.36 1.60 -1.45
N THR A 124 3.43 1.00 -0.72
CA THR A 124 3.16 1.34 0.68
C THR A 124 4.14 0.67 1.63
N TYR A 125 4.79 -0.41 1.20
CA TYR A 125 5.82 -1.07 1.98
C TYR A 125 6.83 -1.80 1.08
N TYR A 126 8.09 -1.41 1.10
CA TYR A 126 9.20 -2.14 0.48
C TYR A 126 9.66 -3.28 1.40
N ASP A 127 9.57 -4.51 0.90
CA ASP A 127 9.97 -5.71 1.63
C ASP A 127 10.90 -6.62 0.79
N GLY A 128 11.29 -7.74 1.38
CA GLY A 128 11.86 -8.89 0.69
C GLY A 128 11.40 -10.19 1.33
N GLN A 129 11.38 -11.28 0.57
CA GLN A 129 11.06 -12.59 1.11
C GLN A 129 12.19 -13.11 2.00
N GLY A 130 11.83 -13.54 3.20
CA GLY A 130 12.75 -14.14 4.18
C GLY A 130 12.33 -15.54 4.62
N PHE A 131 12.97 -16.00 5.69
CA PHE A 131 12.71 -17.30 6.31
C PHE A 131 12.70 -17.17 7.83
N MET A 132 11.70 -17.75 8.48
CA MET A 132 11.63 -17.88 9.94
C MET A 132 11.82 -19.34 10.33
N ILE A 133 12.64 -19.57 11.36
CA ILE A 133 12.96 -20.90 11.88
C ILE A 133 12.93 -20.92 13.41
N PRO A 134 12.78 -22.09 14.05
CA PRO A 134 12.97 -22.21 15.49
C PRO A 134 14.40 -21.80 15.88
N SER A 135 14.55 -20.94 16.88
CA SER A 135 15.83 -20.37 17.35
C SER A 135 16.83 -21.43 17.79
N LYS A 136 16.36 -22.58 18.29
CA LYS A 136 17.19 -23.75 18.65
C LYS A 136 17.95 -24.36 17.46
N THR A 137 17.57 -24.03 16.24
CA THR A 137 18.24 -24.48 15.02
C THR A 137 19.54 -23.70 14.84
N LYS A 138 20.66 -24.41 14.62
CA LYS A 138 22.00 -23.80 14.40
C LYS A 138 22.18 -23.15 13.02
N VAL A 139 21.11 -23.00 12.24
CA VAL A 139 21.12 -22.34 10.94
C VAL A 139 21.09 -20.83 11.14
N ASN A 140 21.99 -20.11 10.46
CA ASN A 140 22.11 -18.65 10.54
C ASN A 140 21.94 -17.96 9.18
N SER A 141 21.70 -18.73 8.10
CA SER A 141 21.40 -18.18 6.78
C SER A 141 20.44 -19.09 6.01
N ALA A 142 19.70 -18.52 5.06
CA ALA A 142 18.72 -19.25 4.24
C ALA A 142 19.35 -20.41 3.45
N LYS A 143 20.62 -20.27 3.05
CA LYS A 143 21.38 -21.36 2.39
C LYS A 143 21.64 -22.56 3.31
N GLY A 144 21.59 -22.36 4.62
CA GLY A 144 21.69 -23.44 5.61
C GLY A 144 20.43 -24.33 5.70
N LEU A 145 19.35 -23.99 4.98
CA LEU A 145 18.10 -24.75 4.96
C LEU A 145 18.11 -25.94 3.98
N LYS A 146 19.27 -26.38 3.49
CA LYS A 146 19.38 -27.48 2.52
C LYS A 146 18.58 -28.71 2.95
N GLY A 147 17.68 -29.19 2.09
CA GLY A 147 16.83 -30.35 2.31
C GLY A 147 15.60 -30.09 3.19
N ALA A 148 15.41 -28.87 3.70
CA ALA A 148 14.41 -28.58 4.70
C ALA A 148 12.97 -28.56 4.16
N THR A 149 12.01 -28.91 5.02
CA THR A 149 10.58 -28.67 4.73
C THR A 149 10.21 -27.22 5.03
N VAL A 150 9.61 -26.54 4.06
CA VAL A 150 9.33 -25.09 4.14
C VAL A 150 7.84 -24.83 3.92
N CYS A 151 7.16 -24.33 4.94
CA CYS A 151 5.77 -23.88 4.83
C CYS A 151 5.71 -22.63 3.93
N VAL A 152 4.81 -22.64 2.96
CA VAL A 152 4.57 -21.53 2.03
C VAL A 152 3.11 -21.51 1.58
N GLN A 153 2.59 -20.33 1.25
CA GLN A 153 1.25 -20.22 0.68
C GLN A 153 1.27 -20.29 -0.85
N SER A 154 0.33 -21.05 -1.41
CA SER A 154 0.05 -21.09 -2.85
C SER A 154 -0.41 -19.74 -3.41
N GLY A 155 -0.16 -19.49 -4.70
CA GLY A 155 -0.63 -18.29 -5.38
C GLY A 155 0.13 -17.02 -4.98
N THR A 156 1.34 -17.16 -4.46
CA THR A 156 2.22 -16.07 -4.02
C THR A 156 3.45 -15.91 -4.91
N THR A 157 4.11 -14.75 -4.84
CA THR A 157 5.48 -14.60 -5.36
C THR A 157 6.43 -15.51 -4.57
N THR A 158 6.18 -15.62 -3.27
CA THR A 158 6.92 -16.42 -2.30
C THR A 158 7.17 -17.88 -2.74
N GLU A 159 6.13 -18.55 -3.24
CA GLU A 159 6.21 -19.94 -3.73
C GLU A 159 7.16 -20.08 -4.94
N LYS A 160 7.07 -19.14 -5.89
CA LYS A 160 7.92 -19.15 -7.09
C LYS A 160 9.38 -18.82 -6.76
N ASN A 161 9.59 -17.76 -6.00
CA ASN A 161 10.91 -17.36 -5.52
C ASN A 161 11.58 -18.44 -4.67
N LEU A 162 10.83 -19.17 -3.83
CA LEU A 162 11.35 -20.30 -3.06
C LEU A 162 11.90 -21.40 -3.98
N THR A 163 11.16 -21.69 -5.05
CA THR A 163 11.57 -22.66 -6.08
C THR A 163 12.85 -22.20 -6.78
N ASP A 164 12.90 -20.95 -7.22
CA ASP A 164 14.06 -20.37 -7.91
C ASP A 164 15.30 -20.29 -7.01
N PHE A 165 15.12 -19.88 -5.74
CA PHE A 165 16.19 -19.85 -4.74
C PHE A 165 16.73 -21.25 -4.45
N SER A 166 15.84 -22.23 -4.26
CA SER A 166 16.21 -23.64 -4.02
C SER A 166 17.03 -24.21 -5.17
N LYS A 167 16.59 -23.98 -6.41
CA LYS A 167 17.26 -24.45 -7.63
C LYS A 167 18.61 -23.77 -7.81
N SER A 168 18.66 -22.43 -7.72
CA SER A 168 19.87 -21.64 -7.98
C SER A 168 21.00 -21.92 -6.97
N ASN A 169 20.65 -22.41 -5.77
CA ASN A 169 21.61 -22.70 -4.70
C ASN A 169 21.74 -24.21 -4.40
N ASN A 170 21.17 -25.10 -5.22
CA ASN A 170 21.23 -26.56 -5.04
C ASN A 170 20.78 -27.02 -3.64
N LEU A 171 19.72 -26.40 -3.11
CA LEU A 171 19.27 -26.61 -1.73
C LEU A 171 18.32 -27.80 -1.57
N ASN A 172 17.63 -28.21 -2.64
CA ASN A 172 16.61 -29.27 -2.55
C ASN A 172 15.59 -29.02 -1.42
N LEU A 173 15.15 -27.76 -1.26
CA LEU A 173 14.08 -27.40 -0.34
C LEU A 173 12.81 -28.14 -0.72
N LYS A 174 12.00 -28.51 0.28
CA LYS A 174 10.74 -29.25 0.12
C LYS A 174 9.57 -28.34 0.51
N PRO A 175 8.94 -27.64 -0.44
CA PRO A 175 7.78 -26.80 -0.16
C PRO A 175 6.63 -27.64 0.41
N VAL A 176 6.04 -27.17 1.50
CA VAL A 176 4.77 -27.65 2.03
C VAL A 176 3.76 -26.52 1.79
N VAL A 177 2.93 -26.72 0.76
CA VAL A 177 2.09 -25.66 0.20
C VAL A 177 0.73 -25.65 0.88
N PHE A 178 0.29 -24.47 1.32
CA PHE A 178 -1.02 -24.25 1.93
C PHE A 178 -1.83 -23.21 1.14
N GLU A 179 -3.14 -23.36 1.13
CA GLU A 179 -4.04 -22.33 0.58
C GLU A 179 -4.31 -21.23 1.62
N LYS A 180 -4.64 -21.63 2.85
CA LYS A 180 -5.01 -20.73 3.95
C LYS A 180 -3.80 -20.33 4.79
N LEU A 181 -3.76 -19.06 5.20
CA LEU A 181 -2.69 -18.49 6.02
C LEU A 181 -2.64 -19.19 7.39
N GLU A 182 -3.81 -19.38 7.99
CA GLU A 182 -3.97 -19.96 9.32
C GLU A 182 -3.47 -21.42 9.34
N ALA A 183 -3.65 -22.16 8.24
CA ALA A 183 -3.15 -23.53 8.10
C ALA A 183 -1.62 -23.59 8.00
N ALA A 184 -1.00 -22.66 7.26
CA ALA A 184 0.45 -22.54 7.18
C ALA A 184 1.06 -22.16 8.54
N ASN A 185 0.47 -21.18 9.23
CA ASN A 185 0.85 -20.79 10.59
C ASN A 185 0.79 -21.99 11.53
N ALA A 186 -0.37 -22.67 11.61
CA ALA A 186 -0.55 -23.82 12.47
C ALA A 186 0.43 -24.96 12.15
N ALA A 187 0.73 -25.22 10.88
CA ALA A 187 1.67 -26.27 10.49
C ALA A 187 3.10 -25.95 10.93
N TYR A 188 3.56 -24.70 10.79
CA TYR A 188 4.87 -24.28 11.25
C TYR A 188 5.00 -24.36 12.78
N PHE A 189 4.07 -23.76 13.53
CA PHE A 189 4.14 -23.76 14.99
C PHE A 189 3.91 -25.15 15.61
N ALA A 190 3.26 -26.08 14.89
CA ALA A 190 3.18 -27.49 15.26
C ALA A 190 4.44 -28.31 14.89
N GLY A 191 5.45 -27.69 14.26
CA GLY A 191 6.71 -28.35 13.89
C GLY A 191 6.64 -29.24 12.64
N ARG A 192 5.58 -29.13 11.82
CA ARG A 192 5.47 -29.89 10.56
C ARG A 192 6.42 -29.38 9.48
N CYS A 193 6.75 -28.09 9.54
CA CYS A 193 7.74 -27.45 8.69
C CYS A 193 8.96 -27.05 9.52
N GLN A 194 10.16 -27.22 8.96
CA GLN A 194 11.40 -26.78 9.57
C GLN A 194 11.64 -25.27 9.39
N ALA A 195 11.03 -24.66 8.36
CA ALA A 195 11.04 -23.23 8.13
C ALA A 195 9.67 -22.73 7.63
N TYR A 196 9.40 -21.43 7.84
CA TYR A 196 8.30 -20.70 7.21
C TYR A 196 8.91 -19.64 6.28
N THR A 197 8.46 -19.53 5.03
CA THR A 197 8.83 -18.41 4.16
C THR A 197 7.63 -17.54 3.77
N THR A 198 7.81 -16.22 3.84
CA THR A 198 6.97 -15.14 3.30
C THR A 198 7.79 -13.84 3.37
N ASP A 199 7.22 -12.70 2.98
CA ASP A 199 7.81 -11.37 3.17
C ASP A 199 8.25 -11.16 4.63
N ALA A 200 9.42 -10.57 4.87
CA ALA A 200 10.02 -10.50 6.19
C ALA A 200 9.16 -9.74 7.21
N SER A 201 8.44 -8.71 6.77
CA SER A 201 7.47 -8.00 7.62
C SER A 201 6.31 -8.91 8.03
N GLY A 202 5.83 -9.75 7.11
CA GLY A 202 4.80 -10.74 7.37
C GLY A 202 5.26 -11.81 8.37
N LEU A 203 6.50 -12.30 8.22
CA LEU A 203 7.10 -13.21 9.20
C LEU A 203 7.17 -12.58 10.60
N ALA A 204 7.55 -11.30 10.70
CA ALA A 204 7.61 -10.60 11.97
C ALA A 204 6.22 -10.43 12.60
N GLY A 205 5.20 -10.09 11.80
CA GLY A 205 3.81 -10.00 12.25
C GLY A 205 3.26 -11.34 12.74
N ILE A 206 3.48 -12.41 11.97
CA ILE A 206 3.10 -13.79 12.35
C ILE A 206 3.81 -14.19 13.65
N ARG A 207 5.13 -13.97 13.75
CA ARG A 207 5.88 -14.28 14.97
C ARG A 207 5.32 -13.55 16.19
N ALA A 208 5.05 -12.24 16.07
CA ALA A 208 4.58 -11.43 17.18
C ALA A 208 3.17 -11.84 17.65
N LYS A 209 2.33 -12.35 16.75
CA LYS A 209 0.93 -12.70 17.06
C LYS A 209 0.72 -14.16 17.44
N GLU A 210 1.34 -15.07 16.69
CA GLU A 210 1.03 -16.51 16.72
C GLU A 210 1.98 -17.29 17.63
N ALA A 211 3.22 -16.82 17.82
CA ALA A 211 4.18 -17.52 18.66
C ALA A 211 3.79 -17.38 20.14
N LYS A 212 3.73 -18.51 20.86
CA LYS A 212 3.59 -18.49 22.32
C LYS A 212 4.75 -17.78 23.00
N ASN A 213 5.94 -17.95 22.44
CA ASN A 213 7.17 -17.27 22.86
C ASN A 213 7.92 -16.79 21.60
N PRO A 214 7.82 -15.50 21.23
CA PRO A 214 8.46 -14.96 20.03
C PRO A 214 9.98 -15.23 19.95
N GLU A 215 10.69 -15.29 21.07
CA GLU A 215 12.15 -15.52 21.12
C GLU A 215 12.55 -16.94 20.67
N GLU A 216 11.62 -17.89 20.70
CA GLU A 216 11.84 -19.24 20.16
C GLU A 216 11.86 -19.29 18.64
N HIS A 217 11.63 -18.15 17.97
CA HIS A 217 11.60 -18.04 16.53
C HIS A 217 12.46 -16.87 16.03
N LYS A 218 13.42 -17.17 15.16
CA LYS A 218 14.28 -16.16 14.54
C LYS A 218 14.00 -16.08 13.05
N ILE A 219 13.96 -14.84 12.55
CA ILE A 219 13.94 -14.54 11.11
C ILE A 219 15.39 -14.45 10.67
N LEU A 220 15.75 -15.22 9.64
CA LEU A 220 17.10 -15.22 9.07
C LEU A 220 17.36 -13.89 8.33
N PRO A 221 18.62 -13.42 8.30
CA PRO A 221 18.95 -12.11 7.73
C PRO A 221 18.86 -12.06 6.20
N ASP A 222 18.87 -13.19 5.50
CA ASP A 222 18.83 -13.23 4.04
C ASP A 222 17.44 -12.85 3.51
N LEU A 223 17.41 -11.85 2.62
CA LEU A 223 16.27 -11.57 1.76
C LEU A 223 16.55 -12.10 0.36
N ILE A 224 15.68 -12.96 -0.17
CA ILE A 224 15.92 -13.66 -1.44
C ILE A 224 15.20 -13.03 -2.64
N SER A 225 14.39 -11.99 -2.40
CA SER A 225 13.61 -11.32 -3.45
C SER A 225 13.40 -9.84 -3.12
N LYS A 226 12.89 -9.11 -4.11
CA LYS A 226 12.35 -7.75 -3.95
C LYS A 226 10.83 -7.85 -3.90
N GLU A 227 10.22 -7.37 -2.83
CA GLU A 227 8.77 -7.43 -2.64
C GLU A 227 8.19 -6.02 -2.38
N PRO A 228 8.13 -5.12 -3.38
CA PRO A 228 7.43 -3.84 -3.23
C PRO A 228 5.91 -4.07 -3.13
N LEU A 229 5.38 -3.94 -1.92
CA LEU A 229 3.97 -4.16 -1.60
C LEU A 229 3.18 -2.87 -1.83
N GLY A 230 2.01 -3.00 -2.44
CA GLY A 230 1.20 -1.82 -2.68
C GLY A 230 -0.25 -2.09 -3.05
N PRO A 231 -1.11 -1.09 -2.86
CA PRO A 231 -2.49 -1.13 -3.32
C PRO A 231 -2.56 -1.21 -4.85
N SER A 232 -3.59 -1.90 -5.34
CA SER A 232 -3.89 -1.97 -6.77
C SER A 232 -5.37 -1.73 -7.05
N VAL A 233 -5.65 -1.17 -8.21
CA VAL A 233 -7.00 -0.99 -8.78
C VAL A 233 -7.10 -1.70 -10.13
N ARG A 234 -8.30 -1.75 -10.71
CA ARG A 234 -8.51 -2.25 -12.07
C ARG A 234 -7.91 -1.30 -13.11
N ARG A 235 -7.41 -1.86 -14.21
CA ARG A 235 -7.09 -1.10 -15.43
C ARG A 235 -8.37 -0.56 -16.09
N GLY A 236 -8.26 0.60 -16.76
CA GLY A 236 -9.38 1.26 -17.45
C GLY A 236 -10.23 2.17 -16.56
N ASP A 237 -9.70 2.57 -15.40
CA ASP A 237 -10.23 3.60 -14.52
C ASP A 237 -9.07 4.43 -13.96
N GLU A 238 -8.39 5.13 -14.87
CA GLU A 238 -7.21 5.95 -14.58
C GLU A 238 -7.52 7.08 -13.60
N GLU A 239 -8.76 7.57 -13.54
CA GLU A 239 -9.20 8.57 -12.59
C GLU A 239 -9.21 8.01 -11.16
N PHE A 240 -9.81 6.84 -10.94
CA PHE A 240 -9.77 6.21 -9.60
C PHE A 240 -8.36 5.76 -9.21
N PHE A 241 -7.58 5.24 -10.16
CA PHE A 241 -6.14 4.99 -9.97
C PHE A 241 -5.42 6.24 -9.45
N THR A 242 -5.68 7.39 -10.09
CA THR A 242 -5.03 8.66 -9.75
C THR A 242 -5.42 9.12 -8.34
N ILE A 243 -6.68 8.94 -7.94
CA ILE A 243 -7.15 9.23 -6.57
C ILE A 243 -6.43 8.39 -5.52
N VAL A 244 -6.37 7.06 -5.69
CA VAL A 244 -5.72 6.18 -4.71
C VAL A 244 -4.22 6.46 -4.64
N LYS A 245 -3.58 6.67 -5.79
CA LYS A 245 -2.16 7.07 -5.88
C LYS A 245 -1.89 8.36 -5.11
N TRP A 246 -2.65 9.41 -5.37
CA TRP A 246 -2.43 10.70 -4.73
C TRP A 246 -2.83 10.71 -3.25
N THR A 247 -3.80 9.87 -2.85
CA THR A 247 -4.09 9.61 -1.43
C THR A 247 -2.84 9.14 -0.69
N PHE A 248 -2.15 8.13 -1.22
CA PHE A 248 -0.93 7.66 -0.57
C PHE A 248 0.20 8.72 -0.58
N ASN A 249 0.41 9.40 -1.70
CA ASN A 249 1.46 10.43 -1.79
C ASN A 249 1.20 11.65 -0.89
N ALA A 250 -0.05 12.05 -0.69
CA ALA A 250 -0.38 13.11 0.27
C ALA A 250 -0.03 12.72 1.71
N LEU A 251 -0.17 11.45 2.09
CA LEU A 251 0.23 10.96 3.42
C LEU A 251 1.75 10.96 3.60
N LEU A 252 2.50 10.73 2.51
CA LEU A 252 3.96 10.86 2.49
C LEU A 252 4.39 12.33 2.61
N GLU A 253 3.83 13.24 1.80
CA GLU A 253 4.12 14.68 1.91
C GLU A 253 3.74 15.24 3.28
N ALA A 254 2.64 14.78 3.88
CA ALA A 254 2.28 15.15 5.24
C ALA A 254 3.39 14.78 6.23
N GLU A 255 4.03 13.61 6.08
CA GLU A 255 5.18 13.24 6.91
C GLU A 255 6.40 14.13 6.62
N GLU A 256 6.68 14.42 5.35
CA GLU A 256 7.80 15.29 4.94
C GLU A 256 7.67 16.70 5.53
N TYR A 257 6.46 17.24 5.60
CA TYR A 257 6.18 18.57 6.12
C TYR A 257 5.78 18.61 7.59
N GLY A 258 5.83 17.48 8.31
CA GLY A 258 5.49 17.42 9.73
C GLY A 258 4.01 17.67 10.04
N VAL A 259 3.13 17.50 9.06
CA VAL A 259 1.67 17.49 9.25
C VAL A 259 1.27 16.14 9.80
N THR A 260 0.61 16.12 10.95
CA THR A 260 0.20 14.93 11.70
C THR A 260 -1.30 14.93 11.89
N GLN A 261 -1.86 13.79 12.32
CA GLN A 261 -3.26 13.71 12.72
C GLN A 261 -3.63 14.77 13.78
N ALA A 262 -2.71 15.03 14.71
CA ALA A 262 -2.92 15.93 15.84
C ALA A 262 -2.90 17.41 15.44
N ASN A 263 -2.04 17.81 14.48
CA ASN A 263 -1.83 19.22 14.13
C ASN A 263 -2.46 19.64 12.80
N VAL A 264 -3.06 18.75 12.01
CA VAL A 264 -3.55 19.04 10.65
C VAL A 264 -4.47 20.27 10.59
N ASP A 265 -5.36 20.45 11.58
CA ASP A 265 -6.26 21.62 11.62
C ASP A 265 -5.52 22.92 11.95
N GLN A 266 -4.53 22.86 12.85
CA GLN A 266 -3.66 24.00 13.15
C GLN A 266 -2.81 24.37 11.92
N MET A 267 -2.30 23.37 11.20
CA MET A 267 -1.45 23.57 10.02
C MET A 267 -2.18 24.22 8.84
N LYS A 268 -3.52 24.30 8.85
CA LYS A 268 -4.29 25.07 7.87
C LYS A 268 -3.94 26.57 7.88
N SER A 269 -3.45 27.12 8.99
CA SER A 269 -2.98 28.52 9.05
C SER A 269 -1.54 28.71 8.60
N SER A 270 -0.85 27.66 8.13
CA SER A 270 0.52 27.76 7.62
C SER A 270 0.61 28.71 6.43
N THR A 271 1.71 29.45 6.35
CA THR A 271 2.05 30.29 5.19
C THR A 271 2.93 29.57 4.18
N GLU A 272 3.37 28.34 4.47
CA GLU A 272 4.20 27.53 3.58
C GLU A 272 3.37 27.02 2.39
N PRO A 273 3.67 27.42 1.14
CA PRO A 273 2.84 27.08 -0.01
C PRO A 273 2.61 25.57 -0.23
N PRO A 274 3.59 24.66 -0.02
CA PRO A 274 3.34 23.21 -0.09
C PRO A 274 2.32 22.72 0.93
N ILE A 275 2.39 23.18 2.18
CA ILE A 275 1.41 22.81 3.22
C ILE A 275 0.03 23.36 2.85
N GLN A 276 -0.06 24.58 2.30
CA GLN A 276 -1.34 25.14 1.88
C GLN A 276 -2.01 24.35 0.76
N ARG A 277 -1.23 23.87 -0.22
CA ARG A 277 -1.75 22.98 -1.30
C ARG A 277 -2.21 21.64 -0.75
N LEU A 278 -1.40 21.02 0.10
CA LEU A 278 -1.71 19.74 0.75
C LEU A 278 -3.00 19.84 1.59
N LEU A 279 -3.23 20.97 2.27
CA LEU A 279 -4.36 21.14 3.18
C LEU A 279 -5.57 21.84 2.57
N GLY A 280 -5.53 22.17 1.27
CA GLY A 280 -6.64 22.81 0.58
C GLY A 280 -6.92 24.26 0.99
N THR A 281 -5.90 24.98 1.49
CA THR A 281 -6.01 26.39 1.89
C THR A 281 -5.48 27.36 0.83
N SER A 282 -4.91 26.85 -0.26
CA SER A 282 -4.58 27.60 -1.48
C SER A 282 -5.38 27.08 -2.69
N GLU A 283 -4.71 26.71 -3.78
CA GLU A 283 -5.33 26.21 -5.00
C GLU A 283 -6.10 24.90 -4.79
N ASP A 284 -7.18 24.71 -5.55
CA ASP A 284 -8.08 23.57 -5.42
C ASP A 284 -7.54 22.37 -6.21
N MET A 285 -6.56 21.68 -5.63
CA MET A 285 -5.97 20.47 -6.20
C MET A 285 -6.95 19.29 -6.22
N GLY A 286 -8.01 19.33 -5.41
CA GLY A 286 -9.05 18.32 -5.38
C GLY A 286 -9.84 18.23 -6.69
N LYS A 287 -10.07 19.37 -7.37
CA LYS A 287 -10.78 19.41 -8.66
C LYS A 287 -10.13 18.56 -9.74
N LEU A 288 -8.80 18.45 -9.74
CA LEU A 288 -8.05 17.61 -10.68
C LEU A 288 -8.35 16.11 -10.48
N LEU A 289 -8.86 15.74 -9.30
CA LEU A 289 -9.21 14.38 -8.89
C LEU A 289 -10.73 14.13 -8.86
N GLY A 290 -11.56 15.12 -9.21
CA GLY A 290 -13.01 15.03 -9.00
C GLY A 290 -13.43 15.00 -7.52
N LEU A 291 -12.57 15.51 -6.64
CA LEU A 291 -12.77 15.66 -5.20
C LEU A 291 -12.85 17.15 -4.83
N ASP A 292 -13.20 17.47 -3.59
CA ASP A 292 -13.06 18.83 -3.08
C ASP A 292 -11.62 19.09 -2.56
N LYS A 293 -11.28 20.36 -2.37
CA LYS A 293 -9.95 20.81 -1.96
C LYS A 293 -9.42 20.23 -0.65
N GLU A 294 -10.27 19.74 0.25
CA GLU A 294 -9.85 19.25 1.58
C GLU A 294 -9.56 17.73 1.61
N TRP A 295 -9.63 17.05 0.46
CA TRP A 295 -9.48 15.58 0.36
C TRP A 295 -8.25 15.03 1.10
N ALA A 296 -7.09 15.67 0.92
CA ALA A 296 -5.82 15.25 1.53
C ALA A 296 -5.79 15.54 3.04
N ALA A 297 -6.27 16.73 3.45
CA ALA A 297 -6.41 17.07 4.87
C ALA A 297 -7.30 16.06 5.61
N ARG A 298 -8.40 15.61 4.99
CA ARG A 298 -9.26 14.57 5.56
C ARG A 298 -8.57 13.22 5.68
N ALA A 299 -7.79 12.81 4.68
CA ALA A 299 -6.99 11.59 4.76
C ALA A 299 -6.00 11.65 5.94
N VAL A 300 -5.25 12.74 6.08
CA VAL A 300 -4.32 12.94 7.22
C VAL A 300 -5.07 13.00 8.55
N LYS A 301 -6.22 13.68 8.62
CA LYS A 301 -7.04 13.71 9.85
C LYS A 301 -7.55 12.32 10.23
N ALA A 302 -7.88 11.49 9.26
CA ALA A 302 -8.42 10.16 9.48
C ALA A 302 -7.37 9.17 9.97
N VAL A 303 -6.17 9.16 9.35
CA VAL A 303 -5.19 8.09 9.58
C VAL A 303 -3.80 8.59 9.98
N GLY A 304 -3.59 9.90 10.12
CA GLY A 304 -2.28 10.50 10.29
C GLY A 304 -1.48 10.51 8.99
N ASN A 305 -0.23 10.96 9.07
CA ASN A 305 0.71 10.82 7.96
C ASN A 305 1.26 9.38 7.85
N TYR A 306 2.06 9.12 6.81
CA TYR A 306 2.62 7.78 6.58
C TYR A 306 3.48 7.27 7.75
N GLY A 307 4.27 8.12 8.38
CA GLY A 307 5.06 7.76 9.56
C GLY A 307 4.17 7.32 10.73
N GLU A 308 3.07 8.03 11.00
CA GLU A 308 2.09 7.66 12.03
C GLU A 308 1.38 6.34 11.73
N MET A 309 1.08 6.08 10.45
CA MET A 309 0.55 4.79 9.98
C MET A 309 1.56 3.67 10.18
N PHE A 310 2.82 3.88 9.79
CA PHE A 310 3.87 2.89 9.94
C PHE A 310 4.08 2.54 11.41
N ASP A 311 4.29 3.56 12.26
CA ASP A 311 4.67 3.39 13.66
C ASP A 311 3.62 2.62 14.46
N ARG A 312 2.32 2.93 14.26
CA ARG A 312 1.24 2.28 15.02
C ARG A 312 1.02 0.82 14.62
N ASN A 313 1.28 0.48 13.36
CA ASN A 313 0.89 -0.82 12.82
C ASN A 313 2.03 -1.82 12.79
N VAL A 314 3.23 -1.37 12.40
CA VAL A 314 4.39 -2.24 12.20
C VAL A 314 5.64 -1.74 12.91
N GLY A 315 5.74 -0.43 13.19
CA GLY A 315 6.91 0.19 13.80
C GLY A 315 6.93 0.13 15.33
N GLU A 316 7.61 1.09 15.94
CA GLU A 316 7.95 1.12 17.38
C GLU A 316 6.73 1.15 18.32
N LYS A 317 5.58 1.65 17.85
CA LYS A 317 4.34 1.69 18.64
C LYS A 317 3.49 0.42 18.47
N SER A 318 3.97 -0.55 17.71
CA SER A 318 3.34 -1.85 17.51
C SER A 318 4.05 -2.95 18.31
N SER A 319 3.41 -4.11 18.43
CA SER A 319 4.06 -5.31 18.97
C SER A 319 5.12 -5.92 18.04
N ILE A 320 5.20 -5.47 16.77
CA ILE A 320 6.08 -6.03 15.75
C ILE A 320 7.46 -5.35 15.77
N LYS A 321 7.49 -4.04 16.02
CA LYS A 321 8.71 -3.23 16.18
C LYS A 321 9.69 -3.30 15.01
N LEU A 322 9.17 -3.22 13.79
CA LEU A 322 10.00 -3.14 12.59
C LEU A 322 10.64 -1.75 12.48
N PRO A 323 11.94 -1.67 12.16
CA PRO A 323 12.54 -0.40 11.80
C PRO A 323 12.00 0.10 10.46
N ARG A 324 12.02 1.42 10.23
CA ARG A 324 11.62 2.00 8.94
C ARG A 324 12.42 1.43 7.77
N GLY A 325 13.75 1.33 7.88
CA GLY A 325 14.60 0.77 6.82
C GLY A 325 14.34 1.42 5.45
N LEU A 326 14.11 0.60 4.42
CA LEU A 326 13.74 1.08 3.07
C LEU A 326 12.45 1.91 3.05
N ASN A 327 11.58 1.75 4.05
CA ASN A 327 10.34 2.49 4.18
C ASN A 327 10.50 3.85 4.85
N ASN A 328 11.72 4.30 5.13
CA ASN A 328 11.95 5.68 5.56
C ASN A 328 11.68 6.66 4.41
N LEU A 329 11.46 7.94 4.74
CA LEU A 329 11.41 9.00 3.74
C LEU A 329 12.72 9.04 2.94
N TRP A 330 12.64 9.42 1.67
CA TRP A 330 13.81 9.56 0.80
C TRP A 330 14.86 10.50 1.38
N SER A 331 14.42 11.61 2.00
CA SER A 331 15.26 12.59 2.68
C SER A 331 15.94 12.05 3.95
N LYS A 332 15.52 10.87 4.41
CA LYS A 332 16.06 10.14 5.58
C LYS A 332 16.68 8.79 5.17
N GLY A 333 17.11 8.67 3.91
CA GLY A 333 17.84 7.51 3.39
C GLY A 333 16.97 6.29 3.05
N GLY A 334 15.65 6.44 3.00
CA GLY A 334 14.74 5.39 2.52
C GLY A 334 14.32 5.58 1.05
N LEU A 335 13.27 4.87 0.66
CA LEU A 335 12.74 4.85 -0.71
C LEU A 335 11.36 5.50 -0.82
N GLN A 336 10.74 5.87 0.30
CA GLN A 336 9.43 6.53 0.26
C GLN A 336 9.60 7.98 -0.20
N TYR A 337 9.23 8.22 -1.45
CA TYR A 337 9.36 9.48 -2.16
C TYR A 337 8.00 9.88 -2.71
N ALA A 338 7.44 11.00 -2.22
CA ALA A 338 6.22 11.56 -2.80
C ALA A 338 6.57 12.42 -4.04
N PRO A 339 5.98 12.16 -5.21
CA PRO A 339 5.92 13.16 -6.26
C PRO A 339 5.17 14.41 -5.73
N PRO A 340 5.59 15.62 -6.12
CA PRO A 340 5.06 16.84 -5.54
C PRO A 340 3.59 17.09 -5.92
N LEU A 341 2.75 17.39 -4.93
CA LEU A 341 1.39 17.85 -5.06
C LEU A 341 1.41 19.32 -5.51
N ARG A 342 1.38 19.48 -6.84
CA ARG A 342 1.55 20.76 -7.57
C ARG A 342 0.89 20.68 -8.94
#